data_AF-A0AAQ3P8Z4-F1
#
_entry.id   AF-A0AAQ3P8Z4-F1
#
_cell.length_a   1.000
_cell.length_b   1.000
_cell.length_c   1.000
_cell.angle_alpha   90.00
_cell.angle_beta   90.00
_cell.angle_gamma   90.00
#
_symmetry.space_group_name_H-M   'P 1'
#
loop_
_entity.id
_entity.type
_entity.pdbx_description
1 polymer ?
#
loop_
_entity_poly.entity_id
_entity_poly.type
_entity_poly.pdbx_seq_one_letter_code
_entity_poly.pdbx_strand_id
1 'polypeptide(L)'
;MDKISSSSSSSSSPSPSYFKLPHHLHHVAEQMKHRRFAFQTRSQVDILDDGYRWRKYGEKSVKNNKFPRSYYRCSYRGCNVKKQIQRHSKDEEIVVTTYEGTHSHPVEKTSESFEQILRNHHIYSLTL
;
A
#
# COMPACT_ATOMS: atom_id res chain seq x y z
N MET A 1 29.74 8.84 -62.26
CA MET A 1 30.07 7.41 -62.24
C MET A 1 30.24 6.97 -60.80
N ASP A 2 29.50 5.91 -60.48
CA ASP A 2 29.23 5.30 -59.18
C ASP A 2 30.48 4.79 -58.43
N LYS A 3 30.39 4.69 -57.08
CA LYS A 3 30.30 3.39 -56.38
C LYS A 3 30.37 3.46 -54.84
N ILE A 4 29.39 2.75 -54.23
CA ILE A 4 29.46 1.84 -53.07
C ILE A 4 29.30 2.41 -51.64
N SER A 5 28.08 2.15 -51.14
CA SER A 5 27.64 1.64 -49.84
C SER A 5 28.66 1.26 -48.76
N SER A 6 28.38 1.68 -47.53
CA SER A 6 28.59 0.85 -46.34
C SER A 6 27.61 1.22 -45.22
N SER A 7 26.77 0.25 -44.89
CA SER A 7 25.81 0.16 -43.80
C SER A 7 26.46 -0.20 -42.47
N SER A 8 25.98 0.38 -41.36
CA SER A 8 26.08 -0.17 -39.99
C SER A 8 25.37 0.80 -39.04
N SER A 9 24.57 0.45 -38.05
CA SER A 9 23.89 -0.77 -37.62
C SER A 9 23.01 -0.31 -36.46
N SER A 10 21.75 -0.75 -36.45
CA SER A 10 20.79 -0.51 -35.38
C SER A 10 21.24 -1.11 -34.04
N SER A 11 21.10 -0.37 -32.95
CA SER A 11 21.00 -0.96 -31.59
C SER A 11 19.77 -0.38 -30.88
N SER A 12 18.60 -0.78 -31.36
CA SER A 12 17.37 -0.78 -30.57
C SER A 12 17.57 -1.75 -29.41
N SER A 13 17.71 -1.23 -28.20
CA SER A 13 17.75 -2.03 -26.98
C SER A 13 16.49 -2.91 -26.92
N PRO A 14 16.60 -4.24 -26.82
CA PRO A 14 15.43 -5.10 -26.73
C PRO A 14 14.79 -4.96 -25.35
N SER A 15 13.57 -4.43 -25.31
CA SER A 15 12.71 -4.53 -24.13
C SER A 15 12.47 -6.02 -23.80
N PRO A 16 12.56 -6.44 -22.52
CA PRO A 16 12.33 -7.84 -22.15
C PRO A 16 10.94 -8.31 -22.61
N SER A 17 10.94 -9.30 -23.49
CA SER A 17 9.77 -9.92 -24.11
C SER A 17 9.05 -10.85 -23.13
N TYR A 18 8.49 -10.30 -22.06
CA TYR A 18 7.55 -11.02 -21.21
C TYR A 18 6.16 -10.40 -21.37
N PHE A 19 5.45 -10.87 -22.41
CA PHE A 19 4.01 -10.73 -22.66
C PHE A 19 3.39 -9.35 -22.39
N LYS A 20 3.11 -8.57 -23.46
CA LYS A 20 2.14 -7.47 -23.40
C LYS A 20 0.78 -8.06 -23.01
N LEU A 21 0.41 -7.96 -21.73
CA LEU A 21 -0.93 -8.29 -21.26
C LEU A 21 -1.97 -7.46 -22.04
N PRO A 22 -3.11 -8.06 -22.47
CA PRO A 22 -4.18 -7.33 -23.13
C PRO A 22 -4.60 -6.10 -22.33
N HIS A 23 -4.79 -4.96 -23.00
CA HIS A 23 -5.17 -3.68 -22.37
C HIS A 23 -6.43 -3.80 -21.48
N HIS A 24 -7.34 -4.73 -21.81
CA HIS A 24 -8.51 -5.07 -20.99
C HIS A 24 -8.15 -5.68 -19.63
N LEU A 25 -7.11 -6.54 -19.54
CA LEU A 25 -6.64 -7.09 -18.26
C LEU A 25 -5.95 -6.04 -17.40
N HIS A 26 -5.27 -5.07 -18.02
CA HIS A 26 -4.72 -3.91 -17.31
C HIS A 26 -5.85 -3.03 -16.75
N HIS A 27 -6.93 -2.83 -17.52
CA HIS A 27 -8.11 -2.09 -17.08
C HIS A 27 -8.88 -2.80 -15.95
N VAL A 28 -9.01 -4.13 -15.99
CA VAL A 28 -9.61 -4.94 -14.91
C VAL A 28 -8.73 -4.95 -13.66
N ALA A 29 -7.41 -5.01 -13.80
CA ALA A 29 -6.46 -4.93 -12.67
C ALA A 29 -6.49 -3.56 -11.97
N GLU A 30 -6.68 -2.47 -12.71
CA GLU A 30 -6.89 -1.12 -12.18
C GLU A 30 -8.30 -0.90 -11.61
N GLN A 31 -9.34 -1.54 -12.19
CA GLN A 31 -10.72 -1.47 -11.70
C GLN A 31 -10.96 -2.25 -10.40
N MET A 32 -10.17 -3.29 -10.11
CA MET A 32 -10.04 -3.84 -8.75
C MET A 32 -9.19 -2.89 -7.87
N LYS A 33 -9.52 -1.59 -7.87
CA LYS A 33 -9.05 -0.61 -6.89
C LYS A 33 -9.49 -1.14 -5.53
N HIS A 34 -8.59 -1.89 -4.89
CA HIS A 34 -8.85 -2.62 -3.66
C HIS A 34 -9.50 -1.66 -2.68
N ARG A 35 -10.66 -2.03 -2.09
CA ARG A 35 -11.35 -1.23 -1.07
C ARG A 35 -10.30 -0.68 -0.10
N ARG A 36 -10.06 0.63 -0.19
CA ARG A 36 -9.05 1.33 0.59
C ARG A 36 -9.79 2.21 1.57
N PHE A 37 -9.49 2.03 2.84
CA PHE A 37 -10.05 2.87 3.88
C PHE A 37 -8.92 3.39 4.76
N ALA A 38 -9.09 4.61 5.25
CA ALA A 38 -8.17 5.24 6.17
C ALA A 38 -8.93 5.85 7.32
N PHE A 39 -8.31 5.85 8.49
CA PHE A 39 -8.82 6.51 9.67
C PHE A 39 -7.66 7.15 10.45
N GLN A 40 -8.01 8.10 11.30
CA GLN A 40 -7.07 8.76 12.19
C GLN A 40 -7.37 8.36 13.62
N THR A 41 -6.33 8.15 14.42
CA THR A 41 -6.44 7.89 15.85
C THR A 41 -5.59 8.87 16.62
N ARG A 42 -6.04 9.27 17.82
CA ARG A 42 -5.19 9.94 18.80
C ARG A 42 -4.53 8.87 19.66
N SER A 43 -3.22 8.70 19.56
CA SER A 43 -2.48 7.62 20.22
C SER A 43 -1.00 7.98 20.35
N GLN A 44 -0.39 7.64 21.49
CA GLN A 44 1.07 7.73 21.68
C GLN A 44 1.84 6.63 20.92
N VAL A 45 1.16 5.53 20.55
CA VAL A 45 1.75 4.41 19.81
C VAL A 45 1.34 4.45 18.34
N ASP A 46 2.25 4.06 17.44
CA ASP A 46 2.01 4.03 15.99
C ASP A 46 1.15 2.84 15.58
N ILE A 47 1.39 1.69 16.19
CA ILE A 47 0.81 0.41 15.78
C ILE A 47 -0.29 0.04 16.78
N LEU A 48 -1.52 -0.01 16.28
CA LEU A 48 -2.67 -0.50 17.03
C LEU A 48 -2.76 -2.02 16.91
N ASP A 49 -3.16 -2.69 17.99
CA ASP A 49 -3.53 -4.10 17.96
C ASP A 49 -4.94 -4.23 17.38
N ASP A 50 -5.01 -4.59 16.10
CA ASP A 50 -6.23 -4.84 15.36
C ASP A 50 -6.58 -6.35 15.29
N GLY A 51 -5.89 -7.17 16.09
CA GLY A 51 -6.05 -8.62 16.14
C GLY A 51 -5.54 -9.39 14.92
N TYR A 52 -5.14 -8.69 13.85
CA TYR A 52 -4.47 -9.30 12.71
C TYR A 52 -2.97 -9.34 12.90
N ARG A 53 -2.32 -10.33 12.30
CA ARG A 53 -0.86 -10.40 12.28
C ARG A 53 -0.30 -9.67 11.08
N TRP A 54 0.67 -8.81 11.34
CA TRP A 54 1.32 -7.97 10.36
C TRP A 54 2.81 -8.27 10.29
N ARG A 55 3.37 -8.21 9.08
CA ARG A 55 4.83 -8.19 8.85
C ARG A 55 5.19 -6.90 8.15
N LYS A 56 6.15 -6.15 8.72
CA LYS A 56 6.71 -4.96 8.08
C LYS A 56 7.47 -5.40 6.84
N TYR A 57 7.20 -4.77 5.70
CA TYR A 57 7.89 -5.06 4.45
C TYR A 57 8.63 -3.85 3.87
N GLY A 58 8.39 -2.66 4.44
CA GLY A 58 9.05 -1.45 3.98
C GLY A 58 8.81 -0.27 4.91
N GLU A 59 9.62 0.75 4.68
CA GLU A 59 9.53 2.06 5.33
C GLU A 59 9.96 3.12 4.32
N LYS A 60 9.31 4.28 4.34
CA LYS A 60 9.65 5.40 3.47
C LYS A 60 9.72 6.71 4.26
N SER A 61 10.80 7.47 4.08
CA SER A 61 10.87 8.83 4.59
C SER A 61 9.80 9.71 3.96
N VAL A 62 9.27 10.65 4.72
CA VAL A 62 8.15 11.50 4.30
C VAL A 62 8.63 12.94 4.31
N LYS A 63 8.46 13.64 3.18
CA LYS A 63 8.88 15.04 3.05
C LYS A 63 8.20 15.89 4.13
N ASN A 64 8.98 16.72 4.82
CA ASN A 64 8.51 17.60 5.89
C ASN A 64 7.85 16.84 7.07
N ASN A 65 8.23 15.58 7.30
CA ASN A 65 7.79 14.82 8.45
C ASN A 65 8.96 14.04 9.05
N LYS A 66 9.19 14.23 10.36
CA LYS A 66 10.23 13.51 11.10
C LYS A 66 9.91 12.03 11.30
N PHE A 67 8.64 11.63 11.13
CA PHE A 67 8.20 10.25 11.24
C PHE A 67 8.13 9.58 9.86
N PRO A 68 8.79 8.43 9.66
CA PRO A 68 8.68 7.70 8.42
C PRO A 68 7.30 7.06 8.28
N ARG A 69 6.90 6.75 7.03
CA ARG A 69 5.74 5.92 6.74
C ARG A 69 6.13 4.45 6.81
N SER A 70 5.47 3.70 7.69
CA SER A 70 5.68 2.26 7.79
C SER A 70 4.67 1.49 6.94
N TYR A 71 5.12 0.41 6.30
CA TYR A 71 4.31 -0.44 5.43
C TYR A 71 4.30 -1.89 5.92
N TYR A 72 3.09 -2.44 6.03
CA TYR A 72 2.85 -3.77 6.55
C TYR A 72 1.98 -4.58 5.60
N ARG A 73 2.21 -5.89 5.57
CA ARG A 73 1.34 -6.87 4.90
C ARG A 73 0.82 -7.86 5.92
N CYS A 74 -0.39 -8.35 5.71
CA CYS A 74 -0.92 -9.42 6.54
C CYS A 74 0.01 -10.64 6.46
N SER A 75 0.15 -11.31 7.59
CA SER A 75 1.04 -12.45 7.77
C SER A 75 0.37 -13.79 7.42
N TYR A 76 -0.95 -13.80 7.29
CA TYR A 76 -1.76 -14.97 7.00
C TYR A 76 -1.54 -15.45 5.55
N ARG A 77 -1.45 -16.78 5.35
CA ARG A 77 -1.17 -17.36 4.02
C ARG A 77 -2.31 -17.02 3.04
N GLY A 78 -1.95 -16.50 1.87
CA GLY A 78 -2.92 -16.11 0.84
C GLY A 78 -3.65 -14.79 1.12
N CYS A 79 -3.40 -14.11 2.24
CA CYS A 79 -3.97 -12.79 2.49
C CYS A 79 -3.13 -11.71 1.79
N ASN A 80 -3.81 -10.86 1.01
CA ASN A 80 -3.20 -9.76 0.26
C ASN A 80 -3.39 -8.39 0.92
N VAL A 81 -3.99 -8.33 2.12
CA VAL A 81 -4.26 -7.06 2.80
C VAL A 81 -2.96 -6.38 3.20
N LYS A 82 -2.89 -5.08 2.95
CA LYS A 82 -1.77 -4.21 3.34
C LYS A 82 -2.28 -3.12 4.27
N LYS A 83 -1.41 -2.64 5.17
CA LYS A 83 -1.65 -1.39 5.89
C LYS A 83 -0.45 -0.46 5.88
N GLN A 84 -0.73 0.84 5.87
CA GLN A 84 0.22 1.93 5.98
C GLN A 84 -0.04 2.67 7.29
N ILE A 85 1.03 3.04 7.99
CA ILE A 85 0.94 3.80 9.24
C ILE A 85 1.77 5.07 9.09
N GLN A 86 1.17 6.21 9.40
CA GLN A 86 1.79 7.52 9.30
C GLN A 86 1.40 8.40 10.50
N ARG A 87 2.37 8.75 11.34
CA ARG A 87 2.19 9.81 12.34
C ARG A 87 2.25 11.19 11.69
N HIS A 88 1.39 12.10 12.13
CA HIS A 88 1.36 13.46 11.63
C HIS A 88 2.56 14.26 12.18
N SER A 89 3.11 15.18 11.38
CA SER A 89 4.32 15.91 11.78
C SER A 89 4.06 17.05 12.78
N LYS A 90 2.86 17.64 12.74
CA LYS A 90 2.49 18.81 13.56
C LYS A 90 1.78 18.45 14.86
N ASP A 91 0.93 17.41 14.80
CA ASP A 91 0.21 16.90 15.96
C ASP A 91 0.64 15.44 16.10
N GLU A 92 1.62 15.22 16.96
CA GLU A 92 2.23 13.91 17.11
C GLU A 92 1.26 12.91 17.72
N GLU A 93 0.16 13.32 18.33
CA GLU A 93 -0.83 12.36 18.81
C GLU A 93 -1.64 11.75 17.67
N ILE A 94 -1.67 12.38 16.49
CA ILE A 94 -2.46 11.90 15.35
C ILE A 94 -1.66 10.86 14.55
N VAL A 95 -2.23 9.65 14.46
CA VAL A 95 -1.74 8.55 13.61
C VAL A 95 -2.78 8.19 12.57
N VAL A 96 -2.40 8.26 11.31
CA VAL A 96 -3.21 7.81 10.18
C VAL A 96 -2.88 6.35 9.88
N THR A 97 -3.89 5.49 9.92
CA THR A 97 -3.77 4.10 9.46
C THR A 97 -4.60 3.93 8.20
N THR A 98 -4.01 3.36 7.16
CA THR A 98 -4.67 3.10 5.87
C THR A 98 -4.59 1.63 5.53
N TYR A 99 -5.72 0.99 5.27
CA TYR A 99 -5.83 -0.41 4.85
C TYR A 99 -6.18 -0.50 3.37
N GLU A 100 -5.64 -1.51 2.70
CA GLU A 100 -5.93 -1.86 1.31
C GLU A 100 -6.30 -3.34 1.24
N GLY A 101 -7.53 -3.64 0.77
CA GLY A 101 -8.05 -4.99 0.64
C GLY A 101 -9.04 -5.36 1.73
N THR A 102 -9.41 -6.64 1.80
CA THR A 102 -10.33 -7.17 2.80
C THR A 102 -9.82 -8.53 3.28
N HIS A 103 -9.81 -8.74 4.59
CA HIS A 103 -9.41 -10.03 5.15
C HIS A 103 -10.50 -11.06 4.87
N SER A 104 -10.10 -12.23 4.38
CA SER A 104 -10.96 -13.40 4.14
C SER A 104 -10.68 -14.53 5.14
N HIS A 105 -10.10 -14.19 6.29
CA HIS A 105 -9.73 -15.11 7.35
C HIS A 105 -10.09 -14.51 8.72
N PRO A 106 -10.30 -15.33 9.75
CA PRO A 106 -10.63 -14.84 11.08
C PRO A 106 -9.48 -14.02 11.66
N VAL A 107 -9.84 -13.16 12.62
CA VAL A 107 -8.90 -12.45 13.48
C VAL A 107 -8.22 -13.49 14.38
N GLU A 108 -6.88 -13.45 14.49
CA GLU A 108 -6.14 -14.46 15.27
C GLU A 108 -6.22 -14.21 16.79
N LYS A 109 -6.57 -12.98 17.20
CA LYS A 109 -6.77 -12.58 18.60
C LYS A 109 -8.08 -11.81 18.73
N THR A 110 -8.85 -12.07 19.78
CA THR A 110 -10.00 -11.24 20.14
C THR A 110 -9.51 -9.84 20.51
N SER A 111 -9.51 -8.90 19.57
CA SER A 111 -9.11 -7.53 19.84
C SER A 111 -10.34 -6.70 20.18
N GLU A 112 -10.64 -6.53 21.47
CA GLU A 112 -11.68 -5.58 21.92
C GLU A 112 -11.30 -4.13 21.57
N SER A 113 -10.01 -3.86 21.38
CA SER A 113 -9.48 -2.54 21.06
C SER A 113 -9.90 -2.04 19.67
N PHE A 114 -9.95 -2.90 18.65
CA PHE A 114 -10.19 -2.47 17.26
C PHE A 114 -11.62 -1.95 17.04
N GLU A 115 -12.62 -2.65 17.56
CA GLU A 115 -14.03 -2.24 17.45
C GLU A 115 -14.31 -0.94 18.23
N GLN A 116 -13.55 -0.70 19.30
CA GLN A 116 -13.64 0.53 20.08
C GLN A 116 -12.90 1.69 19.40
N ILE A 117 -11.79 1.40 18.72
CA ILE A 117 -11.08 2.34 17.83
C ILE A 117 -12.01 2.76 16.68
N LEU A 118 -12.69 1.83 16.01
CA LEU A 118 -13.62 2.15 14.93
C LEU A 118 -14.87 2.92 15.40
N ARG A 119 -15.33 2.70 16.65
CA ARG A 119 -16.48 3.43 17.22
C ARG A 119 -16.16 4.86 17.67
N ASN A 120 -14.95 5.11 18.17
CA ASN A 120 -14.63 6.36 18.86
C ASN A 120 -13.85 7.38 18.02
N HIS A 121 -13.35 7.00 16.85
CA HIS A 121 -12.53 7.89 16.02
C HIS A 121 -13.31 8.50 14.86
N HIS A 122 -13.15 9.82 14.68
CA HIS A 122 -13.67 10.56 13.52
C HIS A 122 -13.17 9.91 12.23
N ILE A 123 -14.04 9.12 11.61
CA ILE A 123 -13.85 8.54 10.28
C ILE A 123 -13.94 9.70 9.29
N TYR A 124 -12.84 10.41 9.07
CA TYR A 124 -12.66 11.08 7.80
C TYR A 124 -12.36 9.98 6.80
N SER A 125 -13.40 9.47 6.14
CA SER A 125 -13.21 8.68 4.93
C SER A 125 -12.44 9.55 3.95
N LEU A 126 -11.12 9.37 3.89
CA LEU A 126 -10.33 9.92 2.81
C LEU A 126 -10.69 9.09 1.57
N THR A 127 -11.73 9.53 0.87
CA THR A 127 -12.05 9.01 -0.45
C THR A 127 -10.85 9.35 -1.34
N LEU A 128 -10.12 8.32 -1.74
CA LEU A 128 -9.04 8.40 -2.73
C LEU A 128 -9.55 7.91 -4.08
#